data_AF-A0A196SDV4-F1
#
_entry.id   AF-A0A196SDV4-F1
#
_cell.length_a   1.000
_cell.length_b   1.000
_cell.length_c   1.000
_cell.angle_alpha   90.00
_cell.angle_beta   90.00
_cell.angle_gamma   90.00
#
_symmetry.space_group_name_H-M   'P 1'
#
loop_
_entity.id
_entity.type
_entity.pdbx_description
1 polymer ?
#
loop_
_entity_poly.entity_id
_entity_poly.type
_entity_poly.pdbx_seq_one_letter_code
_entity_poly.pdbx_strand_id
1 'polypeptide(L)'
;MLSLVSKSAKLVNVSRARCFSAFAPTVAKFDGKKIDPHTPWSKILERSCQYMFLTDMFRGIWVSVVSMAREKLTVNFPHEKVTISPRMRGEHCLRRYPSGEERHEQYSGLIS
;
A
#
# COMPACT_ATOMS: atom_id res chain seq x y z
N MET A 1 39.19 -22.22 -5.75
CA MET A 1 38.93 -20.79 -6.06
C MET A 1 37.57 -20.65 -6.74
N LEU A 2 36.49 -20.77 -5.95
CA LEU A 2 35.12 -20.52 -6.44
C LEU A 2 34.77 -19.07 -6.11
N SER A 3 34.84 -18.21 -7.13
CA SER A 3 34.40 -16.82 -7.06
C SER A 3 32.88 -16.78 -6.89
N LEU A 4 32.44 -16.37 -5.69
CA LEU A 4 31.10 -15.85 -5.43
C LEU A 4 30.67 -14.86 -6.52
N VAL A 5 29.66 -15.21 -7.32
CA VAL A 5 28.86 -14.20 -8.03
C VAL A 5 27.69 -13.83 -7.12
N SER A 6 28.02 -12.98 -6.15
CA SER A 6 27.06 -12.03 -5.58
C SER A 6 26.70 -11.03 -6.67
N LYS A 7 25.49 -11.15 -7.25
CA LYS A 7 24.82 -10.03 -7.92
C LYS A 7 23.32 -10.09 -7.68
N SER A 8 22.94 -9.35 -6.63
CA SER A 8 21.83 -8.40 -6.67
C SER A 8 20.44 -8.99 -6.85
N ALA A 9 19.82 -9.26 -5.70
CA ALA A 9 18.39 -9.16 -5.53
C ALA A 9 17.89 -7.89 -6.24
N LYS A 10 17.10 -8.07 -7.30
CA LYS A 10 16.20 -7.03 -7.77
C LYS A 10 15.15 -6.85 -6.68
N LEU A 11 15.48 -6.00 -5.71
CA LEU A 11 14.50 -5.31 -4.89
C LEU A 11 13.57 -4.60 -5.86
N VAL A 12 12.40 -5.20 -6.09
CA VAL A 12 11.27 -4.48 -6.64
C VAL A 12 11.09 -3.29 -5.71
N ASN A 13 11.40 -2.10 -6.22
CA ASN A 13 11.22 -0.86 -5.51
C ASN A 13 9.71 -0.60 -5.41
N VAL A 14 9.09 -1.20 -4.38
CA VAL A 14 7.69 -1.01 -4.00
C VAL A 14 7.51 0.31 -3.21
N SER A 15 8.49 1.22 -3.25
CA SER A 15 8.41 2.51 -2.54
C SER A 15 7.79 3.63 -3.36
N ARG A 16 7.06 3.33 -4.41
CA ARG A 16 6.12 4.29 -5.00
C ARG A 16 4.72 3.73 -4.94
N ALA A 17 4.19 3.70 -3.72
CA ALA A 17 2.76 3.85 -3.49
C ALA A 17 2.28 5.04 -4.35
N ARG A 18 1.82 4.76 -5.57
CA ARG A 18 1.06 5.70 -6.38
C ARG A 18 -0.41 5.61 -5.99
N CYS A 19 -0.64 5.67 -4.68
CA CYS A 19 -1.88 6.19 -4.16
C CYS A 19 -1.58 7.66 -3.86
N PHE A 20 -2.34 8.58 -4.44
CA PHE A 20 -2.34 10.03 -4.20
C PHE A 20 -1.43 10.99 -5.01
N SER A 21 -0.70 10.60 -6.07
CA SER A 21 -0.10 11.64 -6.95
C SER A 21 -1.10 12.33 -7.90
N ALA A 22 -2.32 11.78 -8.03
CA ALA A 22 -3.41 12.43 -8.76
C ALA A 22 -4.11 13.53 -7.93
N PHE A 23 -3.75 13.66 -6.65
CA PHE A 23 -4.13 14.76 -5.77
C PHE A 23 -2.91 15.69 -5.58
N ALA A 24 -2.25 16.10 -6.66
CA ALA A 24 -1.46 17.31 -6.60
C ALA A 24 -2.47 18.46 -6.78
N PRO A 25 -2.83 19.21 -5.72
CA PRO A 25 -3.72 20.35 -5.89
C PRO A 25 -3.06 21.29 -6.89
N THR A 26 -3.73 21.64 -7.98
CA THR A 26 -3.44 22.91 -8.64
C THR A 26 -3.69 23.99 -7.59
N VAL A 27 -2.59 24.51 -7.05
CA VAL A 27 -2.48 25.71 -6.21
C VAL A 27 -3.24 25.71 -4.87
N ALA A 28 -2.83 24.82 -3.98
CA ALA A 28 -2.50 25.24 -2.61
C ALA A 28 -1.37 24.34 -2.11
N LYS A 29 -0.12 24.74 -2.37
CA LYS A 29 0.90 24.38 -1.41
C LYS A 29 0.43 25.02 -0.11
N PHE A 30 0.00 24.23 0.86
CA PHE A 30 -0.26 24.73 2.20
C PHE A 30 1.10 25.03 2.83
N ASP A 31 1.80 26.03 2.27
CA ASP A 31 3.15 26.41 2.65
C ASP A 31 3.19 27.03 4.06
N GLY A 32 2.04 27.07 4.77
CA GLY A 32 1.89 27.74 6.07
C GLY A 32 2.12 29.25 6.01
N LYS A 33 2.35 29.82 4.82
CA LYS A 33 2.60 31.24 4.60
C LYS A 33 1.28 32.01 4.69
N LYS A 34 1.28 33.07 5.51
CA LYS A 34 0.14 34.00 5.62
C LYS A 34 -0.11 34.64 4.25
N ILE A 35 -1.37 34.89 3.91
CA ILE A 35 -1.75 35.55 2.66
C ILE A 35 -1.12 36.94 2.65
N ASP A 36 -0.30 37.23 1.64
CA ASP A 36 0.33 38.54 1.50
C ASP A 36 -0.76 39.62 1.34
N PRO A 37 -0.67 40.76 2.04
CA PRO A 37 -1.69 41.81 1.99
C PRO A 37 -1.78 42.48 0.61
N HIS A 38 -0.72 42.39 -0.21
CA HIS A 38 -0.65 42.95 -1.57
C HIS A 38 -0.94 41.88 -2.64
N THR A 39 -2.03 41.12 -2.50
CA THR A 39 -2.44 40.19 -3.58
C THR A 39 -3.17 40.95 -4.69
N PRO A 40 -2.88 40.66 -5.98
CA PRO A 40 -3.58 41.30 -7.09
C PRO A 40 -5.03 40.80 -7.17
N TRP A 41 -5.95 41.66 -7.63
CA TRP A 41 -7.39 41.36 -7.80
C TRP A 41 -7.66 40.07 -8.59
N SER A 42 -6.81 39.76 -9.57
CA SER A 42 -6.90 38.51 -10.34
C SER A 42 -6.82 37.25 -9.46
N LYS A 43 -5.93 37.25 -8.45
CA LYS A 43 -5.76 36.12 -7.53
C LYS A 43 -6.90 35.98 -6.53
N ILE A 44 -7.53 37.10 -6.17
CA ILE A 44 -8.70 37.12 -5.29
C ILE A 44 -9.89 36.51 -6.03
N LEU A 45 -10.13 36.94 -7.27
CA LEU A 45 -11.19 36.39 -8.11
C LEU A 45 -10.99 34.90 -8.40
N GLU A 46 -9.77 34.46 -8.68
CA GLU A 46 -9.44 33.04 -8.90
C GLU A 46 -9.84 32.18 -7.68
N ARG A 47 -9.51 32.63 -6.46
CA ARG A 47 -9.90 31.95 -5.21
C ARG A 47 -11.40 31.97 -4.98
N SER A 48 -12.04 33.12 -5.19
CA SER A 48 -13.51 33.25 -5.06
C SER A 48 -14.23 32.31 -6.02
N CYS A 49 -13.80 32.22 -7.28
CA CYS A 49 -14.34 31.26 -8.24
C CYS A 49 -14.10 29.81 -7.80
N GLN A 50 -12.92 29.49 -7.26
CA GLN A 50 -12.62 28.16 -6.75
C GLN A 50 -13.56 27.74 -5.60
N TYR A 51 -13.90 28.67 -4.69
CA TYR A 51 -14.85 28.43 -3.62
C TYR A 51 -16.30 28.37 -4.11
N MET A 52 -16.71 29.33 -4.95
CA MET A 52 -18.09 29.42 -5.46
C MET A 52 -18.45 28.26 -6.39
N PHE A 53 -17.50 27.78 -7.19
CA PHE A 53 -17.70 26.64 -8.10
C PHE A 53 -17.20 25.32 -7.52
N LEU A 54 -16.75 25.30 -6.26
CA LEU A 54 -16.30 24.11 -5.52
C LEU A 54 -15.37 23.21 -6.34
N THR A 55 -14.48 23.81 -7.13
CA THR A 55 -13.72 23.06 -8.15
C THR A 55 -12.79 22.00 -7.55
N ASP A 56 -12.37 22.18 -6.29
CA ASP A 56 -11.59 21.18 -5.54
C ASP A 56 -12.41 19.95 -5.13
N MET A 57 -13.71 20.11 -4.86
CA MET A 57 -14.59 18.97 -4.60
C MET A 57 -14.74 18.11 -5.86
N PHE A 58 -14.94 18.73 -7.02
CA PHE A 58 -15.01 18.00 -8.29
C PHE A 58 -13.72 17.25 -8.61
N ARG A 59 -12.55 17.82 -8.28
CA ARG A 59 -11.26 17.11 -8.41
C ARG A 59 -11.20 15.87 -7.50
N GLY A 60 -11.67 15.97 -6.25
CA GLY A 60 -11.76 14.83 -5.34
C GLY A 60 -12.68 13.73 -5.85
N ILE A 61 -13.87 14.11 -6.34
CA ILE A 61 -14.84 13.18 -6.94
C ILE A 61 -14.25 12.49 -8.17
N TRP A 62 -13.54 13.23 -9.02
CA TRP A 62 -12.90 12.68 -10.22
C TRP A 62 -11.90 11.57 -9.87
N VAL A 63 -11.10 11.73 -8.82
CA VAL A 63 -10.16 10.68 -8.38
C VAL A 63 -10.89 9.41 -7.94
N SER A 64 -12.01 9.55 -7.25
CA SER A 64 -12.85 8.41 -6.84
C SER A 64 -13.41 7.68 -8.06
N VAL A 65 -13.94 8.42 -9.05
CA VAL A 65 -14.44 7.85 -10.32
C VAL A 65 -13.34 7.11 -11.06
N VAL A 66 -12.16 7.70 -11.19
CA VAL A 66 -11.00 7.05 -11.80
C VAL A 66 -10.60 5.79 -11.04
N SER A 67 -10.68 5.80 -9.70
CA SER A 67 -10.36 4.64 -8.87
C SER A 67 -11.37 3.52 -8.99
N MET A 68 -12.65 3.82 -9.22
CA MET A 68 -13.70 2.83 -9.49
C MET A 68 -13.50 2.14 -10.83
N ALA A 69 -12.95 2.83 -11.82
CA ALA A 69 -12.63 2.29 -13.14
C ALA A 69 -11.31 1.49 -13.19
N ARG A 70 -10.56 1.43 -12.08
CA ARG A 70 -9.37 0.58 -12.00
C ARG A 70 -9.76 -0.89 -11.87
N GLU A 71 -8.84 -1.75 -12.29
CA GLU A 71 -9.01 -3.19 -12.14
C GLU A 71 -9.18 -3.58 -10.67
N LYS A 72 -10.09 -4.53 -10.41
CA LYS A 72 -10.40 -5.01 -9.06
C LYS A 72 -9.27 -5.92 -8.59
N LEU A 73 -8.68 -5.60 -7.44
CA LEU A 73 -7.67 -6.44 -6.76
C LEU A 73 -8.31 -7.55 -5.91
N THR A 74 -9.50 -8.03 -6.30
CA THR A 74 -10.25 -9.06 -5.58
C THR A 74 -9.84 -10.44 -6.10
N VAL A 75 -9.40 -11.32 -5.22
CA VAL A 75 -9.06 -12.72 -5.56
C VAL A 75 -10.35 -13.56 -5.60
N ASN A 76 -10.52 -14.40 -6.63
CA ASN A 76 -11.71 -15.23 -6.76
C ASN A 76 -11.61 -16.52 -5.92
N PHE A 77 -11.97 -16.42 -4.64
CA PHE A 77 -12.11 -17.60 -3.80
C PHE A 77 -13.39 -18.38 -4.19
N PRO A 78 -13.38 -19.73 -4.26
CA PRO A 78 -12.38 -20.70 -3.79
C PRO A 78 -11.33 -21.14 -4.82
N HIS A 79 -11.41 -20.63 -6.05
CA HIS A 79 -10.59 -21.09 -7.18
C HIS A 79 -9.16 -20.53 -7.17
N GLU A 80 -8.99 -19.33 -6.65
CA GLU A 80 -7.70 -18.66 -6.52
C GLU A 80 -7.33 -18.53 -5.04
N LYS A 81 -6.11 -18.95 -4.70
CA LYS A 81 -5.54 -18.83 -3.35
C LYS A 81 -4.38 -17.84 -3.39
N VAL A 82 -4.29 -17.01 -2.36
CA VAL A 82 -3.18 -16.07 -2.18
C VAL A 82 -1.89 -16.84 -1.89
N THR A 83 -0.75 -16.31 -2.33
CA THR A 83 0.56 -16.87 -1.98
C THR A 83 0.75 -16.89 -0.46
N ILE A 84 0.83 -18.09 0.12
CA ILE A 84 0.97 -18.29 1.56
C ILE A 84 2.44 -18.43 1.95
N SER A 85 2.86 -17.81 3.06
CA SER A 85 4.24 -17.97 3.53
C SER A 85 4.42 -19.33 4.23
N PRO A 86 5.61 -19.96 4.18
CA PRO A 86 5.86 -21.28 4.80
C PRO A 86 5.69 -21.30 6.31
N ARG A 87 5.65 -20.11 6.94
CA ARG A 87 5.49 -19.94 8.38
C ARG A 87 4.04 -19.71 8.80
N MET A 88 3.11 -19.65 7.85
CA MET A 88 1.70 -19.49 8.16
C MET A 88 1.25 -20.67 9.00
N ARG A 89 0.67 -20.34 10.16
CA ARG A 89 0.15 -21.33 11.10
C ARG A 89 -1.27 -21.65 10.66
N GLY A 90 -1.48 -22.91 10.28
CA GLY A 90 -2.81 -23.46 10.03
C GLY A 90 -3.35 -24.15 11.27
N GLU A 91 -4.17 -25.17 11.05
CA GLU A 91 -4.66 -26.03 12.13
C GLU A 91 -3.53 -26.83 12.78
N HIS A 92 -3.65 -27.04 14.10
CA HIS A 92 -2.69 -27.82 14.86
C HIS A 92 -2.88 -29.30 14.55
N CYS A 93 -1.79 -29.99 14.23
CA CYS A 93 -1.79 -31.43 14.00
C CYS A 93 -0.70 -32.13 14.83
N LEU A 94 -1.05 -33.27 15.43
CA LEU A 94 -0.09 -34.12 16.12
C LEU A 94 0.82 -34.78 15.07
N ARG A 95 2.13 -34.64 15.23
CA ARG A 95 3.13 -35.21 14.31
C ARG A 95 3.55 -36.59 14.81
N ARG A 96 3.55 -37.59 13.92
CA ARG A 96 4.04 -38.96 14.20
C ARG A 96 5.48 -39.14 13.68
N TYR A 97 6.25 -40.04 14.27
CA TYR A 97 7.50 -40.57 13.71
C TYR A 97 7.22 -41.54 12.54
N PRO A 98 8.19 -41.85 11.66
CA PRO A 98 8.02 -42.87 10.63
C PRO A 98 7.77 -44.29 11.20
N SER A 99 8.04 -44.52 12.49
CA SER A 99 7.69 -45.74 13.24
C SER A 99 6.22 -45.79 13.71
N GLY A 100 5.44 -44.71 13.49
CA GLY A 100 4.04 -44.61 13.90
C GLY A 100 3.80 -44.07 15.32
N GLU A 101 4.84 -44.01 16.14
CA GLU A 101 4.80 -43.45 17.50
C GLU A 101 4.60 -41.93 17.50
N GLU A 102 3.90 -41.40 18.51
CA GLU A 102 3.56 -39.98 18.64
C GLU A 102 4.74 -39.18 19.18
N ARG A 103 5.01 -38.00 18.60
CA ARG A 103 5.96 -37.05 19.21
C ARG A 103 5.29 -36.38 20.39
N HIS A 104 5.46 -36.94 21.59
CA HIS A 104 5.11 -36.23 22.81
C HIS A 104 5.97 -34.96 22.95
N GLU A 105 5.31 -33.83 23.16
CA GLU A 105 5.90 -32.48 23.17
C GLU A 105 6.77 -32.18 24.42
N GLN A 106 7.05 -33.19 25.25
CA GLN A 106 7.70 -33.05 26.55
C GLN A 106 9.23 -32.87 26.52
N TYR A 107 9.87 -32.83 25.35
CA TYR A 107 11.33 -32.62 25.21
C TYR A 107 11.70 -31.29 24.50
N SER A 108 10.81 -30.31 24.49
CA SER A 108 11.04 -28.99 23.85
C SER A 108 11.98 -28.05 24.63
N GLY A 109 12.58 -28.49 25.74
CA GLY A 109 13.51 -27.69 26.58
C GLY A 109 14.97 -28.16 26.61
N LEU A 110 15.37 -29.18 25.84
CA LEU A 110 16.74 -29.74 25.92
C LEU A 110 17.63 -29.45 24.70
N ILE A 111 17.17 -28.62 23.77
CA ILE A 111 17.99 -28.13 22.65
C ILE A 111 17.71 -26.63 22.49
N SER A 112 18.26 -25.83 23.40
CA SER A 112 18.52 -24.39 23.22
C SER A 112 19.90 -24.07 23.75
#